data_AF-A0A8H5NTH5-F1
#
_entry.id   AF-A0A8H5NTH5-F1
#
_cell.length_a   1.000
_cell.length_b   1.000
_cell.length_c   1.000
_cell.angle_alpha   90.00
_cell.angle_beta   90.00
_cell.angle_gamma   90.00
#
_symmetry.space_group_name_H-M   'P 1'
#
loop_
_entity.id
_entity.type
_entity.pdbx_description
1 polymer ?
#
loop_
_entity_poly.entity_id
_entity_poly.type
_entity_poly.pdbx_seq_one_letter_code
_entity_poly.pdbx_strand_id
1 'polypeptide(L)'
;MVQQLPIMFSIPGTYGVGRKPAQTSHKLVNVGAAKEVAVSKYESLVNLKEVIARRKSRGQNANTVKYLEAVFLDYADSDPLMIPDHGGIGDDPYFGMASIPFASLPTRDVVDNGLWCKGCQWTYERQKSQRLPAHLIANMVPVGCDPDRVLLGLARRGHSRTGLLEHIRRCYGVQKLLSDR
;
A
#
# COMPACT_ATOMS: atom_id res chain seq x y z
N MET A 1 -24.68 14.86 -11.15
CA MET A 1 -25.18 13.51 -10.78
C MET A 1 -24.06 12.81 -10.02
N VAL A 2 -24.24 12.43 -8.76
CA VAL A 2 -23.17 11.77 -7.99
C VAL A 2 -22.96 10.38 -8.58
N GLN A 3 -21.85 10.15 -9.30
CA GLN A 3 -21.50 8.82 -9.77
C GLN A 3 -21.33 7.91 -8.55
N GLN A 4 -22.05 6.80 -8.55
CA GLN A 4 -21.97 5.80 -7.50
C GLN A 4 -20.58 5.17 -7.56
N LEU A 5 -19.77 5.33 -6.52
CA LEU A 5 -18.43 4.74 -6.48
C LEU A 5 -18.53 3.21 -6.57
N PRO A 6 -17.75 2.56 -7.44
CA PRO A 6 -17.66 1.10 -7.45
C PRO A 6 -17.26 0.58 -6.07
N ILE A 7 -18.04 -0.38 -5.55
CA ILE A 7 -17.80 -1.00 -4.25
C ILE A 7 -17.08 -2.32 -4.45
N MET A 8 -15.97 -2.49 -3.75
CA MET A 8 -15.30 -3.77 -3.54
C MET A 8 -15.57 -4.26 -2.12
N PHE A 9 -15.45 -5.57 -1.92
CA PHE A 9 -15.61 -6.19 -0.61
C PHE A 9 -14.28 -6.81 -0.19
N SER A 10 -13.83 -6.54 1.02
CA SER A 10 -12.66 -7.22 1.57
C SER A 10 -12.98 -8.68 1.86
N ILE A 11 -11.98 -9.55 1.71
CA ILE A 11 -12.13 -10.97 2.03
C ILE A 11 -11.92 -11.14 3.55
N PRO A 12 -12.80 -11.82 4.29
CA PRO A 12 -12.53 -12.14 5.70
C PRO A 12 -11.29 -13.03 5.84
N GLY A 13 -10.46 -12.81 6.86
CA GLY A 13 -9.27 -13.64 7.06
C GLY A 13 -8.15 -13.04 7.90
N THR A 14 -7.04 -13.77 7.98
CA THR A 14 -5.84 -13.37 8.72
C THR A 14 -4.82 -12.77 7.77
N TYR A 15 -4.61 -11.45 7.87
CA TYR A 15 -3.72 -10.70 6.99
C TYR A 15 -2.31 -10.51 7.56
N GLY A 16 -2.05 -10.94 8.79
CA GLY A 16 -0.71 -10.89 9.39
C GLY A 16 -0.10 -9.48 9.49
N VAL A 17 -0.93 -8.43 9.50
CA VAL A 17 -0.56 -7.02 9.76
C VAL A 17 -1.11 -6.55 11.13
N GLY A 18 -1.95 -7.35 11.79
CA GLY A 18 -2.54 -7.04 13.09
C GLY A 18 -2.78 -8.27 13.96
N ARG A 19 -3.06 -8.03 15.26
CA ARG A 19 -3.29 -9.08 16.27
C ARG A 19 -4.64 -9.79 16.14
N LYS A 20 -5.57 -9.29 15.30
CA LYS A 20 -6.92 -9.86 15.17
C LYS A 20 -7.24 -10.17 13.71
N PRO A 21 -7.75 -11.38 13.40
CA PRO A 21 -8.30 -11.70 12.09
C PRO A 21 -9.48 -10.78 11.75
N ALA A 22 -9.61 -10.43 10.49
CA ALA A 22 -10.80 -9.79 9.97
C ALA A 22 -11.96 -10.80 9.95
N GLN A 23 -12.90 -10.65 10.88
CA GLN A 23 -14.03 -11.57 11.00
C GLN A 23 -15.13 -11.32 9.95
N THR A 24 -15.17 -10.12 9.37
CA THR A 24 -16.22 -9.70 8.43
C THR A 24 -15.65 -9.01 7.20
N SER A 25 -16.45 -9.00 6.14
CA SER A 25 -16.15 -8.30 4.89
C SER A 25 -16.50 -6.81 5.03
N HIS A 26 -15.58 -5.93 4.65
CA HIS A 26 -15.75 -4.48 4.65
C HIS A 26 -15.96 -3.95 3.23
N LYS A 27 -16.79 -2.91 3.10
CA LYS A 27 -16.95 -2.18 1.84
C LYS A 27 -15.75 -1.27 1.61
N LEU A 28 -15.09 -1.45 0.48
CA LEU A 28 -13.94 -0.67 0.03
C LEU A 28 -14.29 0.07 -1.26
N VAL A 29 -13.66 1.21 -1.48
CA VAL A 29 -13.76 1.98 -2.72
C VAL A 29 -12.36 2.31 -3.24
N ASN A 30 -12.23 2.50 -4.55
CA ASN A 30 -10.98 2.97 -5.13
C ASN A 30 -10.67 4.40 -4.65
N VAL A 31 -9.46 4.62 -4.13
CA VAL A 31 -9.05 5.94 -3.60
C VAL A 31 -9.01 7.00 -4.70
N GLY A 32 -8.57 6.66 -5.92
CA GLY A 32 -8.59 7.57 -7.08
C GLY A 32 -10.00 8.03 -7.41
N ALA A 33 -10.94 7.10 -7.58
CA ALA A 33 -12.35 7.43 -7.83
C ALA A 33 -12.96 8.26 -6.68
N ALA A 34 -12.64 7.94 -5.42
CA ALA A 34 -13.10 8.71 -4.27
C ALA A 34 -12.54 10.15 -4.27
N LYS A 35 -11.28 10.35 -4.69
CA LYS A 35 -10.68 11.68 -4.87
C LYS A 35 -11.41 12.47 -5.95
N GLU A 36 -11.68 11.86 -7.11
CA GLU A 36 -12.40 12.50 -8.21
C GLU A 36 -13.80 12.97 -7.79
N VAL A 37 -14.54 12.10 -7.10
CA VAL A 37 -15.86 12.46 -6.54
C VAL A 37 -15.75 13.59 -5.52
N ALA A 38 -14.74 13.58 -4.67
CA ALA A 38 -14.51 14.65 -3.70
C ALA A 38 -14.19 15.97 -4.40
N VAL A 39 -13.27 16.00 -5.37
CA VAL A 39 -12.92 17.21 -6.11
C VAL A 39 -14.13 17.73 -6.89
N SER A 40 -14.89 16.86 -7.56
CA SER A 40 -16.11 17.24 -8.27
C SER A 40 -17.15 17.87 -7.34
N LYS A 41 -17.34 17.30 -6.14
CA LYS A 41 -18.30 17.82 -5.15
C LYS A 41 -17.94 19.21 -4.61
N TYR A 42 -16.65 19.51 -4.50
CA TYR A 42 -16.16 20.78 -3.98
C TYR A 42 -15.63 21.72 -5.08
N GLU A 43 -15.90 21.39 -6.35
CA GLU A 43 -15.53 22.12 -7.58
C GLU A 43 -14.03 22.22 -7.87
N SER A 44 -13.17 22.22 -6.84
CA SER A 44 -11.73 22.28 -6.98
C SER A 44 -11.00 21.62 -5.82
N LEU A 45 -9.74 21.23 -6.07
CA LEU A 45 -8.85 20.75 -5.02
C LEU A 45 -8.56 21.83 -3.96
N VAL A 46 -8.53 23.10 -4.36
CA VAL A 46 -8.30 24.23 -3.44
C VAL A 46 -9.43 24.33 -2.43
N ASN A 47 -10.68 24.37 -2.90
CA ASN A 47 -11.87 24.41 -2.05
C ASN A 47 -11.95 23.19 -1.13
N LEU A 48 -11.61 22.00 -1.65
CA LEU A 48 -11.57 20.78 -0.85
C LEU A 48 -10.54 20.86 0.28
N LYS A 49 -9.33 21.38 0.01
CA LYS A 49 -8.29 21.59 1.02
C LYS A 49 -8.75 22.58 2.10
N GLU A 50 -9.44 23.65 1.74
CA GLU A 50 -10.04 24.56 2.73
C GLU A 50 -11.07 23.87 3.61
N VAL A 51 -11.92 23.02 3.04
CA VAL A 51 -12.91 22.25 3.79
C VAL A 51 -12.24 21.29 4.77
N ILE A 52 -11.15 20.63 4.36
CA ILE A 52 -10.33 19.78 5.25
C ILE A 52 -9.71 20.62 6.37
N ALA A 53 -9.14 21.78 6.06
CA ALA A 53 -8.57 22.68 7.06
C ALA A 53 -9.61 23.20 8.07
N ARG A 54 -10.84 23.50 7.63
CA ARG A 54 -11.95 23.89 8.53
C ARG A 54 -12.41 22.76 9.45
N ARG A 55 -12.16 21.49 9.11
CA ARG A 55 -12.43 20.37 10.03
C ARG A 55 -11.41 20.32 11.17
N LYS A 56 -10.16 20.72 10.89
CA LYS A 56 -9.10 20.86 11.91
C LYS A 56 -9.48 21.87 12.99
N SER A 57 -10.04 23.02 12.60
CA SER A 57 -10.46 24.06 13.55
C SER A 57 -11.71 23.70 14.36
N ARG A 58 -12.46 22.66 13.96
CA ARG A 58 -13.65 22.15 14.67
C ARG A 58 -13.34 21.00 15.64
N GLY A 59 -12.07 20.77 15.95
CA GLY A 59 -11.66 19.74 16.92
C GLY A 59 -11.75 18.30 16.42
N GLN A 60 -11.81 18.09 15.10
CA GLN A 60 -11.63 16.73 14.55
C GLN A 60 -10.22 16.22 14.86
N ASN A 61 -10.09 14.89 14.96
CA ASN A 61 -8.83 14.23 15.22
C ASN A 61 -7.74 14.71 14.23
N ALA A 62 -6.67 15.31 14.76
CA ALA A 62 -5.57 15.86 13.97
C ALA A 62 -4.94 14.82 13.04
N ASN A 63 -4.92 13.55 13.44
CA ASN A 63 -4.44 12.42 12.65
C ASN A 63 -5.30 12.19 11.41
N THR A 64 -6.63 12.30 11.54
CA THR A 64 -7.56 12.15 10.41
C THR A 64 -7.39 13.29 9.40
N VAL A 65 -7.20 14.53 9.87
CA VAL A 65 -6.95 15.68 8.98
C VAL A 65 -5.64 15.49 8.22
N LYS A 66 -4.56 15.14 8.92
CA LYS A 66 -3.25 14.91 8.32
C LYS A 66 -3.27 13.78 7.28
N TYR A 67 -3.99 12.70 7.57
CA TYR A 67 -4.20 11.62 6.62
C TYR A 67 -4.94 12.10 5.36
N LEU A 68 -6.03 12.87 5.51
CA LEU A 68 -6.77 13.41 4.38
C LEU A 68 -5.92 14.35 3.53
N GLU A 69 -5.10 15.21 4.15
CA GLU A 69 -4.13 16.06 3.45
C GLU A 69 -3.12 15.22 2.65
N ALA A 70 -2.57 14.16 3.28
CA ALA A 70 -1.62 13.26 2.65
C ALA A 70 -2.22 12.47 1.47
N VAL A 71 -3.50 12.09 1.54
CA VAL A 71 -4.18 11.41 0.43
C VAL A 71 -4.17 12.29 -0.83
N PHE A 72 -4.30 13.61 -0.71
CA PHE A 72 -4.30 14.53 -1.86
C PHE A 72 -2.90 15.04 -2.25
N LEU A 73 -1.83 14.50 -1.67
CA LEU A 73 -0.49 14.69 -2.21
C LEU A 73 -0.38 13.90 -3.53
N ASP A 74 0.25 14.52 -4.51
CA ASP A 74 0.36 13.93 -5.83
C ASP A 74 1.46 12.86 -5.82
N TYR A 75 1.01 11.61 -5.76
CA TYR A 75 1.83 10.41 -5.88
C TYR A 75 1.34 9.55 -7.05
N ALA A 76 0.67 10.16 -8.04
CA ALA A 76 -0.04 9.43 -9.10
C ALA A 76 0.81 8.35 -9.79
N ASP A 77 2.12 8.56 -9.86
CA ASP A 77 3.09 7.64 -10.50
C ASP A 77 3.97 6.86 -9.52
N SER A 78 3.80 7.06 -8.20
CA SER A 78 4.60 6.40 -7.19
C SER A 78 3.96 5.09 -6.75
N ASP A 79 4.79 4.05 -6.62
CA ASP A 79 4.40 2.81 -5.96
C ASP A 79 3.84 3.10 -4.55
N PRO A 80 2.61 2.69 -4.20
CA PRO A 80 2.02 2.95 -2.89
C PRO A 80 2.84 2.43 -1.70
N LEU A 81 3.70 1.42 -1.90
CA LEU A 81 4.63 0.97 -0.87
C LEU A 81 5.75 1.97 -0.60
N MET A 82 6.09 2.80 -1.58
CA MET A 82 7.22 3.73 -1.56
C MET A 82 6.83 5.16 -1.16
N ILE A 83 5.55 5.38 -0.85
CA ILE A 83 5.06 6.67 -0.35
C ILE A 83 5.51 6.83 1.11
N PRO A 84 6.23 7.92 1.46
CA PRO A 84 6.67 8.19 2.82
C PRO A 84 5.53 8.11 3.82
N ASP A 85 5.81 7.55 4.99
CA ASP A 85 4.86 7.61 6.09
C ASP A 85 4.90 9.01 6.67
N HIS A 86 3.80 9.75 6.49
CA HIS A 86 3.69 11.09 7.06
C HIS A 86 3.54 11.06 8.58
N GLY A 87 3.39 9.88 9.21
CA GLY A 87 3.26 9.70 10.65
C GLY A 87 1.94 10.25 11.20
N GLY A 88 1.48 9.72 12.33
CA GLY A 88 0.19 10.11 12.90
C GLY A 88 -0.99 9.62 12.06
N ILE A 89 -0.82 8.56 11.29
CA ILE A 89 -1.95 7.76 10.81
C ILE A 89 -2.45 6.99 12.04
N GLY A 90 -3.73 7.14 12.38
CA GLY A 90 -4.32 6.39 13.48
C GLY A 90 -4.25 4.88 13.23
N ASP A 91 -4.54 4.08 14.26
CA ASP A 91 -4.64 2.63 14.11
C ASP A 91 -5.51 2.29 12.90
N ASP A 92 -4.96 1.54 11.93
CA ASP A 92 -5.72 1.02 10.79
C ASP A 92 -6.70 -0.04 11.31
N PRO A 93 -8.00 0.25 11.45
CA PRO A 93 -8.94 -0.73 11.97
C PRO A 93 -9.18 -1.86 10.95
N TYR A 94 -8.67 -1.70 9.72
CA TYR A 94 -8.82 -2.66 8.65
C TYR A 94 -7.57 -3.55 8.47
N PHE A 95 -6.56 -3.42 9.32
CA PHE A 95 -5.42 -4.35 9.51
C PHE A 95 -4.87 -5.01 8.24
N GLY A 96 -4.58 -4.22 7.20
CA GLY A 96 -4.00 -4.73 5.95
C GLY A 96 -4.97 -5.49 5.02
N MET A 97 -6.29 -5.49 5.31
CA MET A 97 -7.33 -6.01 4.41
C MET A 97 -7.42 -5.25 3.09
N ALA A 98 -7.00 -3.99 3.08
CA ALA A 98 -7.18 -3.09 1.94
C ALA A 98 -6.07 -3.19 0.88
N SER A 99 -5.07 -4.07 1.05
CA SER A 99 -3.87 -4.01 0.22
C SER A 99 -3.13 -5.34 0.12
N ILE A 100 -3.68 -6.28 -0.64
CA ILE A 100 -2.83 -7.24 -1.36
C ILE A 100 -2.86 -6.81 -2.83
N PRO A 101 -1.78 -6.18 -3.35
CA PRO A 101 -1.66 -5.95 -4.77
C PRO A 101 -1.58 -7.32 -5.46
N PHE A 102 -2.72 -7.74 -6.02
CA PHE A 102 -2.78 -8.86 -6.95
C PHE A 102 -2.35 -8.38 -8.32
N ALA A 103 -1.68 -9.26 -9.07
CA ALA A 103 -1.50 -9.04 -10.50
C ALA A 103 -2.89 -8.86 -11.12
N SER A 104 -3.09 -7.74 -11.82
CA SER A 104 -4.33 -7.48 -12.54
C SER A 104 -4.72 -8.70 -13.38
N LEU A 105 -6.00 -9.07 -13.38
CA LEU A 105 -6.51 -10.13 -14.26
C LEU A 105 -6.27 -9.66 -15.71
N PRO A 106 -5.35 -10.29 -16.46
CA PRO A 106 -4.91 -9.76 -17.76
C PRO A 106 -6.03 -9.82 -18.81
N THR A 107 -7.00 -10.72 -18.67
CA THR A 107 -8.21 -10.84 -19.50
C THR A 107 -9.33 -11.49 -18.70
N ARG A 108 -10.59 -11.40 -19.17
CA ARG A 108 -11.77 -12.01 -18.51
C ARG A 108 -11.64 -13.54 -18.30
N ASP A 109 -10.81 -14.21 -19.10
CA ASP A 109 -10.78 -15.67 -19.17
C ASP A 109 -9.49 -16.30 -18.62
N VAL A 110 -8.50 -15.48 -18.22
CA VAL A 110 -7.23 -15.97 -17.64
C VAL A 110 -7.05 -15.39 -16.24
N VAL A 111 -7.21 -16.24 -15.24
CA VAL A 111 -6.89 -15.92 -13.85
C VAL A 111 -5.38 -15.98 -13.68
N ASP A 112 -4.71 -14.83 -13.54
CA ASP A 112 -3.34 -14.78 -13.03
C ASP A 112 -3.40 -14.86 -11.50
N ASN A 113 -2.96 -16.00 -10.95
CA ASN A 113 -2.96 -16.22 -9.50
C ASN A 113 -1.92 -15.35 -8.76
N GLY A 114 -1.09 -14.62 -9.51
CA GLY A 114 0.04 -13.88 -8.96
C GLY A 114 1.15 -14.81 -8.48
N LEU A 115 2.38 -14.34 -8.61
CA LEU A 115 3.57 -15.05 -8.13
C LEU A 115 4.29 -14.21 -7.10
N TRP A 116 4.62 -14.82 -5.97
CA TRP A 116 5.43 -14.18 -4.94
C TRP A 116 6.92 -14.40 -5.17
N CYS A 117 7.71 -13.37 -4.85
CA CYS A 117 9.15 -13.45 -4.97
C CYS A 117 9.79 -14.00 -3.68
N LYS A 118 10.36 -15.21 -3.76
CA LYS A 118 11.10 -15.83 -2.64
C LYS A 118 12.30 -14.98 -2.17
N GLY A 119 12.91 -14.22 -3.08
CA GLY A 119 13.97 -13.27 -2.74
C GLY A 119 13.48 -12.15 -1.83
N CYS A 120 12.34 -11.52 -2.15
CA CYS A 120 11.74 -10.50 -1.28
C CYS A 120 11.37 -11.05 0.09
N GLN A 121 10.79 -12.26 0.14
CA GLN A 121 10.53 -12.94 1.41
C GLN A 121 11.82 -13.14 2.23
N TRP A 122 12.87 -13.67 1.62
CA TRP A 122 14.15 -13.88 2.29
C TRP A 122 14.75 -12.57 2.82
N THR A 123 14.68 -11.49 2.02
CA THR A 123 15.16 -10.17 2.44
C THR A 123 14.38 -9.65 3.64
N TYR A 124 13.06 -9.80 3.64
CA TYR A 124 12.21 -9.41 4.76
C TYR A 124 12.54 -10.20 6.05
N GLU A 125 12.70 -11.52 5.96
CA GLU A 125 13.06 -12.36 7.10
C GLU A 125 14.43 -11.98 7.71
N ARG A 126 15.39 -11.61 6.86
CA ARG A 126 16.70 -11.09 7.30
C ARG A 126 16.58 -9.73 7.98
N GLN A 127 15.75 -8.83 7.47
CA GLN A 127 15.46 -7.55 8.13
C GLN A 127 14.84 -7.77 9.51
N LYS A 128 13.80 -8.61 9.58
CA LYS A 128 13.10 -8.92 10.84
C LYS A 128 14.04 -9.52 11.89
N SER A 129 15.02 -10.29 11.44
CA SER A 129 16.06 -10.87 12.30
C SER A 129 17.24 -9.93 12.58
N GLN A 130 17.19 -8.67 12.13
CA GLN A 130 18.28 -7.69 12.21
C GLN A 130 19.60 -8.16 11.58
N ARG A 131 19.51 -9.02 10.56
CA ARG A 131 20.65 -9.58 9.82
C ARG A 131 20.94 -8.83 8.52
N LEU A 132 20.18 -7.77 8.22
CA LEU A 132 20.37 -6.96 7.03
C LEU A 132 21.11 -5.65 7.42
N PRO A 133 22.28 -5.37 6.83
CA PRO A 133 23.01 -4.13 7.06
C PRO A 133 22.19 -2.87 6.75
N ALA A 134 22.35 -1.82 7.55
CA ALA A 134 21.59 -0.58 7.42
C ALA A 134 21.72 0.10 6.05
N HIS A 135 22.92 0.07 5.45
CA HIS A 135 23.14 0.63 4.12
C HIS A 135 22.35 -0.11 3.02
N LEU A 136 22.12 -1.41 3.17
CA LEU A 136 21.31 -2.18 2.22
C LEU A 136 19.82 -1.84 2.36
N ILE A 137 19.36 -1.59 3.59
CA ILE A 137 18.00 -1.10 3.83
C ILE A 137 17.81 0.25 3.13
N ALA A 138 18.74 1.19 3.33
CA ALA A 138 18.68 2.52 2.73
C ALA A 138 18.66 2.50 1.18
N ASN A 139 19.25 1.48 0.55
CA ASN A 139 19.20 1.31 -0.90
C ASN A 139 17.87 0.76 -1.42
N MET A 140 17.08 0.11 -0.57
CA MET A 140 15.80 -0.52 -0.96
C MET A 140 14.58 0.26 -0.49
N VAL A 141 14.73 1.03 0.59
CA VAL A 141 13.64 1.73 1.28
C VAL A 141 13.83 3.23 1.08
N PRO A 142 12.86 3.93 0.46
CA PRO A 142 12.95 5.38 0.30
C PRO A 142 13.05 6.11 1.64
N VAL A 143 13.68 7.28 1.63
CA VAL A 143 13.78 8.15 2.81
C VAL A 143 12.37 8.50 3.31
N GLY A 144 12.15 8.38 4.61
CA GLY A 144 10.85 8.65 5.24
C GLY A 144 9.85 7.50 5.17
N CYS A 145 10.24 6.32 4.65
CA CYS A 145 9.43 5.11 4.73
C CYS A 145 9.87 4.21 5.90
N ASP A 146 8.92 3.49 6.50
CA ASP A 146 9.21 2.43 7.47
C ASP A 146 9.79 1.20 6.74
N PRO A 147 11.01 0.75 7.06
CA PRO A 147 11.63 -0.39 6.41
C PRO A 147 10.86 -1.72 6.54
N ASP A 148 10.26 -2.00 7.69
CA ASP A 148 9.50 -3.23 7.91
C ASP A 148 8.27 -3.25 7.02
N ARG A 149 7.55 -2.12 6.97
CA ARG A 149 6.37 -1.95 6.10
C ARG A 149 6.72 -2.13 4.62
N VAL A 150 7.78 -1.49 4.14
CA VAL A 150 8.19 -1.57 2.72
C VAL A 150 8.60 -2.99 2.35
N LEU A 151 9.48 -3.61 3.14
CA LEU A 151 10.01 -4.93 2.84
C LEU A 151 8.94 -6.03 3.00
N LEU A 152 8.04 -5.90 3.97
CA LEU A 152 6.87 -6.78 4.11
C LEU A 152 5.94 -6.67 2.90
N GLY A 153 5.67 -5.43 2.45
CA GLY A 153 4.85 -5.17 1.28
C GLY A 153 5.44 -5.79 0.01
N LEU A 154 6.76 -5.67 -0.19
CA LEU A 154 7.47 -6.31 -1.29
C LEU A 154 7.40 -7.84 -1.21
N ALA A 155 7.56 -8.41 -0.02
CA ALA A 155 7.46 -9.87 0.20
C ALA A 155 6.06 -10.42 -0.10
N ARG A 156 5.01 -9.61 0.11
CA ARG A 156 3.61 -10.01 -0.09
C ARG A 156 3.01 -9.57 -1.43
N ARG A 157 3.78 -8.87 -2.26
CA ARG A 157 3.34 -8.43 -3.58
C ARG A 157 3.21 -9.63 -4.53
N GLY A 158 2.03 -9.80 -5.09
CA GLY A 158 1.82 -10.70 -6.21
C GLY A 158 2.30 -10.03 -7.50
N HIS A 159 3.11 -10.74 -8.29
CA HIS A 159 3.55 -10.30 -9.61
C HIS A 159 2.86 -11.13 -10.69
N SER A 160 2.59 -10.53 -11.84
CA SER A 160 2.29 -11.34 -13.04
C SER A 160 3.52 -12.16 -13.42
N ARG A 161 3.36 -13.17 -14.28
CA ARG A 161 4.51 -13.95 -14.76
C ARG A 161 5.60 -13.07 -15.39
N THR A 162 5.22 -12.14 -16.26
CA THR A 162 6.16 -11.20 -16.91
C THR A 162 6.75 -10.23 -15.89
N GLY A 163 5.92 -9.66 -15.00
CA GLY A 163 6.37 -8.75 -13.96
C GLY A 163 7.33 -9.41 -12.97
N LEU A 164 7.17 -10.70 -12.67
CA LEU A 164 8.11 -11.43 -11.83
C LEU A 164 9.46 -11.57 -12.53
N LEU A 165 9.49 -11.94 -13.82
CA LEU A 165 10.73 -12.09 -14.58
C LEU A 165 11.52 -10.77 -14.66
N GLU A 166 10.84 -9.64 -14.76
CA GLU A 166 11.47 -8.32 -14.69
C GLU A 166 11.97 -8.00 -13.29
N HIS A 167 11.15 -8.28 -12.27
CA HIS A 167 11.48 -8.05 -10.87
C HIS A 167 12.72 -8.82 -10.42
N ILE A 168 12.82 -10.13 -10.72
CA ILE A 168 13.92 -10.97 -10.23
C ILE A 168 15.30 -10.53 -10.73
N ARG A 169 15.37 -9.85 -11.88
CA ARG A 169 16.64 -9.33 -12.44
C ARG A 169 17.29 -8.28 -11.54
N ARG A 170 16.49 -7.56 -10.75
CA ARG A 170 16.93 -6.46 -9.88
C ARG A 170 16.69 -6.76 -8.39
N CYS A 171 16.18 -7.93 -8.05
CA CYS A 171 15.84 -8.28 -6.68
C CYS A 171 17.09 -8.70 -5.90
N TYR A 172 17.46 -7.91 -4.89
CA TYR A 172 18.59 -8.18 -3.99
C TYR A 172 18.52 -9.61 -3.39
N GLY A 173 17.37 -10.00 -2.85
CA GLY A 173 17.21 -11.32 -2.23
C GLY A 173 17.35 -12.46 -3.24
N VAL A 174 16.90 -12.29 -4.49
CA VAL A 174 17.11 -13.31 -5.54
C VAL A 174 18.59 -13.43 -5.87
N GLN A 175 19.29 -12.31 -6.04
CA GLN A 175 20.73 -12.32 -6.31
C GLN A 175 21.49 -13.08 -5.22
N LYS A 176 21.16 -12.84 -3.94
CA LYS A 176 21.76 -13.58 -2.81
C LYS A 176 21.43 -15.07 -2.82
N LEU A 177 20.17 -15.44 -3.02
CA LEU A 177 19.75 -16.84 -3.09
C LEU A 177 20.40 -17.62 -4.25
N LEU A 178 20.77 -16.94 -5.33
CA LEU A 178 21.48 -17.53 -6.47
C LEU A 178 22.99 -17.60 -6.24
N SER A 179 23.57 -16.69 -5.46
CA SER A 179 24.99 -16.71 -5.08
C SER A 179 25.32 -17.70 -3.95
N ASP A 180 24.34 -18.05 -3.12
CA ASP A 180 24.48 -19.04 -2.03
C ASP A 180 24.29 -20.50 -2.51
N ARG A 181 24.37 -20.74 -3.83
CA ARG A 181 24.35 -22.07 -4.46
C ARG A 181 25.73 -22.43 -4.99
#